data_AF-A0A7Y1T502-F1
#
_entry.id   AF-A0A7Y1T502-F1
#
_cell.length_a   1.000
_cell.length_b   1.000
_cell.length_c   1.000
_cell.angle_alpha   90.00
_cell.angle_beta   90.00
_cell.angle_gamma   90.00
#
_symmetry.space_group_name_H-M   'P 1'
#
loop_
_entity.id
_entity.type
_entity.pdbx_description
1 polymer ?
#
loop_
_entity_poly.entity_id
_entity_poly.type
_entity_poly.pdbx_seq_one_letter_code
_entity_poly.pdbx_strand_id
1 'polypeptide(L)'
;MKLKLITLIFCYLLGQFCVAQTQSLQNDVSLDDKYREDQFYISVTYNLLRNKPIDFTQNGFSTGFSFGFIRDMPINDRRNLAVGLGLGLSANSYNQNLVIEESGSAYTYNLISDFEGDVSKNKFSTYVLELPLEFRWRTSTAEIYNFWRIYTGFKVGYVFYDQSKLRSDLKNLKISNNSDFNSWQYGITLSAGYNTWNFHFFYRLN
;
A
#
# COMPACT_ATOMS: atom_id res chain seq x y z
N MET A 1 -12.99 27.37 2.63
CA MET A 1 -11.75 28.01 2.13
C MET A 1 -10.48 27.19 2.38
N LYS A 2 -10.26 26.65 3.57
CA LYS A 2 -9.03 25.90 3.91
C LYS A 2 -8.76 24.68 3.00
N LEU A 3 -9.79 23.91 2.63
CA LEU A 3 -9.63 22.74 1.75
C LEU A 3 -9.19 23.11 0.32
N LYS A 4 -9.77 24.16 -0.27
CA LYS A 4 -9.39 24.65 -1.60
C LYS A 4 -7.94 25.16 -1.64
N LEU A 5 -7.48 25.78 -0.56
CA LEU A 5 -6.11 26.27 -0.43
C LEU A 5 -5.10 25.11 -0.35
N ILE A 6 -5.42 24.05 0.39
CA ILE A 6 -4.60 22.83 0.47
C ILE A 6 -4.51 22.14 -0.89
N THR A 7 -5.62 22.03 -1.62
CA THR A 7 -5.61 21.47 -2.98
C THR A 7 -4.77 22.32 -3.94
N LEU A 8 -4.82 23.65 -3.82
CA LEU A 8 -4.03 24.55 -4.67
C LEU A 8 -2.52 24.43 -4.40
N ILE A 9 -2.13 24.33 -3.12
CA ILE A 9 -0.73 24.13 -2.70
C ILE A 9 -0.22 22.77 -3.18
N PHE A 10 -1.05 21.72 -3.09
CA PHE A 10 -0.70 20.39 -3.59
C PHE A 10 -0.49 20.37 -5.11
N CYS A 11 -1.36 21.05 -5.88
CA CYS A 11 -1.19 21.22 -7.33
C CYS A 11 0.06 22.04 -7.69
N TYR A 12 0.39 23.07 -6.92
CA TYR A 12 1.60 23.88 -7.13
C TYR A 12 2.88 23.07 -6.88
N LEU A 13 2.89 22.22 -5.84
CA LEU A 13 4.01 21.34 -5.53
C LEU A 13 4.18 20.23 -6.59
N LEU A 14 3.10 19.70 -7.16
CA LEU A 14 3.15 18.73 -8.26
C LEU A 14 3.69 19.34 -9.56
N GLY A 15 3.41 20.63 -9.83
CA GLY A 15 3.92 21.34 -11.01
C GLY A 15 5.44 21.47 -11.06
N GLN A 16 6.12 21.47 -9.90
CA GLN A 16 7.59 21.54 -9.82
C GLN A 16 8.29 20.25 -10.26
N PHE A 17 7.58 19.11 -10.33
CA PHE A 17 8.13 17.84 -10.80
C PHE A 17 8.06 17.68 -12.33
N CYS A 18 7.41 18.60 -13.05
CA CYS A 18 7.18 18.52 -14.49
C CYS A 18 8.21 19.31 -15.32
N VAL A 19 9.43 19.49 -14.81
CA VAL A 19 10.54 20.01 -15.61
C VAL A 19 11.22 18.83 -16.30
N ALA A 20 10.79 18.52 -17.52
CA ALA A 20 11.53 17.64 -18.41
C ALA A 20 12.85 18.33 -18.79
N GLN A 21 13.98 17.77 -18.39
CA GLN A 21 15.28 18.20 -18.90
C GLN A 21 15.48 17.60 -20.29
N THR A 22 15.46 18.44 -21.32
CA THR A 22 15.94 18.06 -22.65
C THR A 22 17.47 18.04 -22.59
N GLN A 23 18.06 16.90 -22.23
CA GLN A 23 19.51 16.73 -22.25
C GLN A 23 19.94 16.49 -23.70
N SER A 24 20.59 17.47 -24.33
CA SER A 24 21.26 17.31 -25.61
C SER A 24 22.32 16.20 -25.47
N LEU A 25 22.17 15.13 -26.23
CA LEU A 25 23.11 13.99 -26.30
C LEU A 25 24.48 14.47 -26.79
N GLN A 26 25.35 14.83 -25.86
CA GLN A 26 26.78 14.88 -26.07
C GLN A 26 27.35 13.58 -25.50
N ASN A 27 27.81 12.71 -26.39
CA ASN A 27 28.36 11.38 -26.09
C ASN A 27 29.73 11.48 -25.41
N ASP A 28 29.78 12.04 -24.20
CA ASP A 28 30.79 11.69 -23.20
C ASP A 28 30.06 10.84 -22.16
N VAL A 29 30.26 9.52 -22.20
CA VAL A 29 29.78 8.61 -21.15
C VAL A 29 30.72 8.78 -19.95
N SER A 30 30.74 9.97 -19.35
CA SER A 30 31.22 10.13 -18.00
C SER A 30 30.25 9.36 -17.11
N LEU A 31 30.78 8.39 -16.35
CA LEU A 31 30.00 7.66 -15.36
C LEU A 31 29.32 8.65 -14.42
N ASP A 32 28.00 8.55 -14.29
CA ASP A 32 27.27 9.38 -13.33
C ASP A 32 27.52 8.86 -11.92
N ASP A 33 28.52 9.45 -11.26
CA ASP A 33 28.82 9.19 -9.85
C ASP A 33 27.66 9.58 -8.92
N LYS A 34 26.63 10.30 -9.43
CA LYS A 34 25.40 10.69 -8.74
C LYS A 34 24.17 9.90 -9.22
N TYR A 35 24.33 8.60 -9.48
CA TYR A 35 23.22 7.66 -9.74
C TYR A 35 22.29 7.40 -8.52
N ARG A 36 20.97 7.48 -8.72
CA ARG A 36 19.93 7.20 -7.69
C ARG A 36 19.07 6.02 -8.12
N GLU A 37 18.49 5.31 -7.15
CA GLU A 37 17.57 4.19 -7.42
C GLU A 37 16.13 4.57 -7.09
N ASP A 38 15.64 5.63 -7.74
CA ASP A 38 14.22 6.00 -7.68
C ASP A 38 13.38 4.84 -8.25
N GLN A 39 12.41 4.33 -7.50
CA GLN A 39 11.74 3.07 -7.80
C GLN A 39 10.24 3.28 -8.05
N PHE A 40 9.76 2.81 -9.20
CA PHE A 40 8.34 2.46 -9.36
C PHE A 40 8.14 1.00 -8.95
N TYR A 41 7.05 0.71 -8.25
CA TYR A 41 6.72 -0.65 -7.87
C TYR A 41 5.28 -1.00 -8.22
N ILE A 42 5.10 -2.28 -8.52
CA ILE A 42 3.81 -2.97 -8.55
C ILE A 42 3.99 -4.21 -7.70
N SER A 43 3.05 -4.46 -6.80
CA SER A 43 3.10 -5.58 -5.87
C SER A 43 1.75 -6.27 -5.77
N VAL A 44 1.81 -7.58 -5.59
CA VAL A 44 0.66 -8.42 -5.25
C VAL A 44 0.96 -9.02 -3.89
N THR A 45 0.01 -8.91 -2.97
CA THR A 45 0.15 -9.41 -1.60
C THR A 45 -0.94 -10.40 -1.25
N TYR A 46 -0.63 -11.29 -0.32
CA TYR A 46 -1.61 -12.12 0.37
C TYR A 46 -1.81 -11.58 1.78
N ASN A 47 -3.03 -11.15 2.08
CA ASN A 47 -3.38 -10.42 3.30
C ASN A 47 -3.87 -11.36 4.40
N LEU A 48 -3.12 -11.41 5.50
CA LEU A 48 -3.47 -12.17 6.71
C LEU A 48 -3.94 -11.22 7.80
N LEU A 49 -5.12 -11.50 8.37
CA LEU A 49 -5.62 -10.80 9.55
C LEU A 49 -5.06 -11.47 10.81
N ARG A 50 -4.70 -10.66 11.81
CA ARG A 50 -4.23 -11.11 13.12
C ARG A 50 -5.20 -10.63 14.21
N ASN A 51 -5.11 -11.19 15.42
CA ASN A 51 -5.95 -10.83 16.56
C ASN A 51 -7.45 -11.02 16.27
N LYS A 52 -7.77 -12.19 15.73
CA LYS A 52 -9.12 -12.57 15.34
C LYS A 52 -9.94 -12.92 16.59
N PRO A 53 -11.21 -12.50 16.69
CA PRO A 53 -12.14 -13.03 17.67
C PRO A 53 -12.28 -14.56 17.55
N ILE A 54 -12.82 -15.20 18.60
CA ILE A 54 -13.17 -16.62 18.52
C ILE A 54 -14.15 -16.84 17.36
N ASP A 55 -13.99 -17.96 16.65
CA ASP A 55 -14.80 -18.36 15.49
C ASP A 55 -14.71 -17.44 14.25
N PHE A 56 -13.85 -16.41 14.26
CA PHE A 56 -13.56 -15.63 13.06
C PHE A 56 -12.57 -16.38 12.14
N THR A 57 -12.97 -16.57 10.88
CA THR A 57 -12.17 -17.22 9.85
C THR A 57 -12.00 -16.33 8.63
N GLN A 58 -10.79 -16.39 8.04
CA GLN A 58 -10.57 -15.87 6.68
C GLN A 58 -10.81 -17.01 5.71
N ASN A 59 -11.83 -16.86 4.86
CA ASN A 59 -12.23 -17.91 3.94
C ASN A 59 -11.61 -17.61 2.57
N GLY A 60 -10.79 -18.52 2.06
CA GLY A 60 -10.17 -18.36 0.75
C GLY A 60 -9.09 -17.28 0.65
N PHE A 61 -8.87 -16.76 -0.55
CA PHE A 61 -7.68 -15.95 -0.87
C PHE A 61 -7.93 -14.45 -0.68
N SER A 62 -7.36 -13.86 0.38
CA SER A 62 -7.40 -12.41 0.62
C SER A 62 -6.20 -11.74 -0.05
N THR A 63 -6.44 -10.91 -1.07
CA THR A 63 -5.38 -10.34 -1.91
C THR A 63 -5.22 -8.84 -1.71
N GLY A 64 -4.02 -8.34 -1.98
CA GLY A 64 -3.74 -6.92 -2.12
C GLY A 64 -3.03 -6.64 -3.44
N PHE A 65 -3.31 -5.49 -4.01
CA PHE A 65 -2.57 -4.94 -5.14
C PHE A 65 -2.11 -3.55 -4.76
N SER A 66 -0.83 -3.26 -4.90
CA SER A 66 -0.28 -1.94 -4.62
C SER A 66 0.62 -1.47 -5.73
N PHE A 67 0.56 -0.19 -6.04
CA PHE A 67 1.49 0.47 -6.93
C PHE A 67 1.96 1.79 -6.31
N GLY A 68 3.15 2.24 -6.67
CA GLY A 68 3.66 3.49 -6.13
C GLY A 68 5.04 3.84 -6.64
N PHE A 69 5.56 4.92 -6.06
CA PHE A 69 6.88 5.46 -6.35
C PHE A 69 7.63 5.74 -5.06
N ILE A 70 8.92 5.44 -5.03
CA ILE A 70 9.82 5.73 -3.91
C ILE A 70 10.99 6.56 -4.45
N ARG A 71 11.16 7.75 -3.87
CA ARG A 71 12.30 8.63 -4.10
C ARG A 71 13.46 8.16 -3.25
N ASP A 72 14.59 7.84 -3.87
CA ASP A 72 15.79 7.32 -3.21
C ASP A 72 16.76 8.44 -2.86
N MET A 73 17.19 8.53 -1.61
CA MET A 73 18.11 9.57 -1.13
C MET A 73 19.37 8.91 -0.56
N PRO A 74 20.41 8.70 -1.39
CA PRO A 74 21.67 8.11 -0.92
C PRO A 74 22.34 8.93 0.18
N ILE A 75 22.84 8.26 1.21
CA ILE A 75 23.42 8.86 2.41
C ILE A 75 24.93 8.59 2.57
N ASN A 76 25.54 7.88 1.62
CA ASN A 76 26.97 7.59 1.61
C ASN A 76 27.58 7.77 0.21
N ASP A 77 28.90 7.94 0.13
CA ASP A 77 29.61 8.21 -1.13
C ASP A 77 29.49 7.07 -2.13
N ARG A 78 29.48 5.81 -1.67
CA ARG A 78 29.23 4.63 -2.52
C ARG A 78 27.80 4.58 -3.06
N ARG A 79 26.87 5.35 -2.47
CA ARG A 79 25.44 5.44 -2.82
C ARG A 79 24.68 4.12 -2.79
N ASN A 80 25.15 3.19 -1.95
CA ASN A 80 24.55 1.89 -1.73
C ASN A 80 23.75 1.80 -0.41
N LEU A 81 23.77 2.89 0.37
CA LEU A 81 22.90 3.16 1.51
C LEU A 81 22.05 4.39 1.20
N ALA A 82 20.75 4.31 1.45
CA ALA A 82 19.82 5.40 1.19
C ALA A 82 18.66 5.44 2.18
N VAL A 83 18.02 6.60 2.27
CA VAL A 83 16.67 6.75 2.82
C VAL A 83 15.72 6.92 1.65
N GLY A 84 14.67 6.11 1.59
CA GLY A 84 13.60 6.21 0.60
C GLY A 84 12.35 6.79 1.22
N LEU A 85 11.73 7.75 0.53
CA LEU A 85 10.40 8.24 0.86
C LEU A 85 9.50 8.08 -0.36
N GLY A 86 8.35 7.46 -0.19
CA GLY A 86 7.46 7.18 -1.30
C GLY A 86 6.01 7.59 -1.09
N LEU A 87 5.25 7.39 -2.15
CA LEU A 87 3.81 7.52 -2.22
C LEU A 87 3.25 6.35 -3.02
N GLY A 88 2.22 5.69 -2.50
CA GLY A 88 1.60 4.54 -3.13
C GLY A 88 0.09 4.51 -2.96
N LEU A 89 -0.54 3.65 -3.73
CA LEU A 89 -1.96 3.32 -3.62
C LEU A 89 -2.10 1.80 -3.54
N SER A 90 -2.94 1.33 -2.63
CA SER A 90 -3.25 -0.09 -2.51
C SER A 90 -4.75 -0.37 -2.51
N ALA A 91 -5.12 -1.49 -3.10
CA ALA A 91 -6.46 -2.05 -3.10
C ALA A 91 -6.39 -3.44 -2.48
N ASN A 92 -6.98 -3.61 -1.30
CA ASN A 92 -6.98 -4.85 -0.54
C ASN A 92 -8.38 -5.46 -0.52
N SER A 93 -8.42 -6.78 -0.55
CA SER A 93 -9.60 -7.62 -0.53
C SER A 93 -9.45 -8.66 0.57
N TYR A 94 -10.41 -8.71 1.48
CA TYR A 94 -10.48 -9.67 2.56
C TYR A 94 -11.74 -10.51 2.39
N ASN A 95 -11.55 -11.81 2.26
CA ASN A 95 -12.64 -12.77 2.28
C ASN A 95 -12.70 -13.37 3.69
N GLN A 96 -13.78 -13.10 4.41
CA GLN A 96 -13.93 -13.41 5.83
C GLN A 96 -15.36 -13.89 6.12
N ASN A 97 -15.57 -14.47 7.30
CA ASN A 97 -16.89 -14.91 7.76
C ASN A 97 -17.64 -13.87 8.62
N LEU A 98 -17.19 -12.62 8.66
CA LEU A 98 -17.87 -11.54 9.38
C LEU A 98 -18.89 -10.83 8.49
N VAL A 99 -20.15 -10.84 8.89
CA VAL A 99 -21.26 -10.14 8.25
C VAL A 99 -21.47 -8.80 8.95
N ILE A 100 -21.61 -7.75 8.15
CA ILE A 100 -21.78 -6.38 8.64
C ILE A 100 -23.11 -5.88 8.12
N GLU A 101 -23.96 -5.46 9.04
CA GLU A 101 -25.30 -4.95 8.76
C GLU A 101 -25.47 -3.56 9.35
N GLU A 102 -26.27 -2.72 8.69
CA GLU A 102 -26.60 -1.40 9.18
C GLU A 102 -27.91 -1.47 9.97
N SER A 103 -27.89 -0.98 11.20
CA SER A 103 -29.04 -0.92 12.10
C SER A 103 -29.24 0.52 12.54
N GLY A 104 -30.04 1.27 11.76
CA GLY A 104 -30.23 2.70 11.97
C GLY A 104 -28.93 3.48 11.73
N SER A 105 -28.36 4.06 12.79
CA SER A 105 -27.09 4.82 12.73
C SER A 105 -25.86 4.02 13.21
N ALA A 106 -26.02 2.73 13.51
CA ALA A 106 -24.96 1.87 14.01
C ALA A 106 -24.75 0.65 13.11
N TYR A 107 -23.60 -0.01 13.27
CA TYR A 107 -23.29 -1.25 12.57
C TYR A 107 -23.37 -2.44 13.52
N THR A 108 -23.93 -3.54 13.03
CA THR A 108 -23.97 -4.82 13.73
C THR A 108 -23.00 -5.79 13.05
N TYR A 109 -22.27 -6.55 13.86
CA TYR A 109 -21.23 -7.47 13.42
C TYR A 109 -21.57 -8.88 13.89
N ASN A 110 -21.95 -9.74 12.95
CA ASN A 110 -22.35 -11.12 13.23
C ASN A 110 -21.45 -12.09 12.45
N LEU A 111 -21.31 -13.31 12.94
CA LEU A 111 -20.69 -14.36 12.15
C LEU A 111 -21.65 -14.81 11.04
N ILE A 112 -21.09 -15.30 9.94
CA ILE A 112 -21.87 -15.84 8.81
C ILE A 112 -22.77 -17.01 9.23
N SER A 113 -22.41 -17.73 10.29
CA SER A 113 -23.19 -18.81 10.89
C SER A 113 -24.50 -18.34 11.50
N ASP A 114 -24.55 -17.07 11.93
CA ASP A 114 -25.67 -16.47 12.65
C ASP A 114 -26.56 -15.66 11.69
N PHE A 115 -26.19 -15.62 10.40
CA PHE A 115 -26.94 -14.93 9.38
C PHE A 115 -28.05 -15.85 8.83
N GLU A 116 -29.30 -15.38 8.90
CA GLU A 116 -30.43 -16.06 8.29
C GLU A 116 -30.30 -15.95 6.75
N GLY A 117 -29.85 -17.00 6.08
CA GLY A 117 -29.76 -17.10 4.62
C GLY A 117 -28.44 -17.68 4.08
N ASP A 118 -28.50 -18.30 2.91
CA ASP A 118 -27.34 -18.89 2.26
C ASP A 118 -26.47 -17.80 1.61
N VAL A 119 -25.30 -17.56 2.20
CA VAL A 119 -24.37 -16.53 1.75
C VAL A 119 -23.48 -17.03 0.60
N SER A 120 -23.72 -16.50 -0.59
CA SER A 120 -22.89 -16.77 -1.78
C SER A 120 -21.63 -15.91 -1.86
N LYS A 121 -21.63 -14.73 -1.21
CA LYS A 121 -20.50 -13.80 -1.23
C LYS A 121 -20.42 -12.99 0.05
N ASN A 122 -19.26 -13.02 0.69
CA ASN A 122 -18.91 -12.10 1.77
C ASN A 122 -17.48 -11.57 1.52
N LYS A 123 -17.37 -10.26 1.25
CA LYS A 123 -16.09 -9.63 0.91
C LYS A 123 -15.99 -8.23 1.49
N PHE A 124 -14.92 -7.98 2.21
CA PHE A 124 -14.49 -6.66 2.66
C PHE A 124 -13.36 -6.15 1.77
N SER A 125 -13.32 -4.85 1.47
CA SER A 125 -12.28 -4.28 0.61
C SER A 125 -11.91 -2.88 1.08
N THR A 126 -10.62 -2.55 1.01
CA THR A 126 -10.09 -1.25 1.44
C THR A 126 -9.20 -0.66 0.35
N TYR A 127 -9.25 0.64 0.19
CA TYR A 127 -8.40 1.41 -0.72
C TYR A 127 -7.62 2.42 0.10
N VAL A 128 -6.30 2.37 -0.04
CA VAL A 128 -5.38 3.01 0.91
C VAL A 128 -4.39 3.87 0.14
N LEU A 129 -4.18 5.09 0.60
CA LEU A 129 -3.05 5.93 0.23
C LEU A 129 -1.88 5.60 1.15
N GLU A 130 -0.75 5.18 0.61
CA GLU A 130 0.42 4.71 1.35
C GLU A 130 1.58 5.70 1.29
N LEU A 131 2.28 5.86 2.42
CA LEU A 131 3.48 6.67 2.60
C LEU A 131 4.58 5.78 3.22
N PRO A 132 5.35 5.04 2.39
CA PRO A 132 6.50 4.28 2.85
C PRO A 132 7.71 5.17 3.12
N LEU A 133 8.38 4.93 4.24
CA LEU A 133 9.68 5.47 4.61
C LEU A 133 10.63 4.30 4.87
N GLU A 134 11.66 4.16 4.04
CA GLU A 134 12.53 2.99 4.02
C GLU A 134 14.00 3.38 4.25
N PHE A 135 14.69 2.63 5.08
CA PHE A 135 16.13 2.49 5.01
C PHE A 135 16.48 1.44 3.96
N ARG A 136 17.35 1.81 3.02
CA ARG A 136 17.60 1.03 1.81
C ARG A 136 19.08 0.67 1.72
N TRP A 137 19.39 -0.63 1.72
CA TRP A 137 20.71 -1.16 1.44
C TRP A 137 20.71 -1.96 0.14
N ARG A 138 21.77 -1.81 -0.66
CA ARG A 138 21.94 -2.52 -1.93
C ARG A 138 23.41 -2.81 -2.25
N THR A 139 23.64 -3.66 -3.24
CA THR A 139 24.99 -3.99 -3.75
C THR A 139 25.28 -3.35 -5.12
N SER A 140 24.49 -2.37 -5.55
CA SER A 140 24.65 -1.69 -6.84
C SER A 140 25.86 -0.74 -6.86
N THR A 141 26.27 -0.38 -8.08
CA THR A 141 27.16 0.74 -8.40
C THR A 141 26.57 1.50 -9.60
N ALA A 142 27.23 2.56 -10.07
CA ALA A 142 26.83 3.26 -11.29
C ALA A 142 26.80 2.36 -12.55
N GLU A 143 27.49 1.22 -12.51
CA GLU A 143 27.60 0.27 -13.64
C GLU A 143 26.84 -1.04 -13.41
N ILE A 144 26.56 -1.40 -12.15
CA ILE A 144 25.96 -2.69 -11.78
C ILE A 144 24.45 -2.52 -11.55
N TYR A 145 23.67 -2.96 -12.53
CA TYR A 145 22.19 -2.91 -12.51
C TYR A 145 21.52 -4.17 -11.96
N ASN A 146 22.23 -5.30 -11.93
CA ASN A 146 21.77 -6.54 -11.30
C ASN A 146 22.38 -6.66 -9.91
N PHE A 147 21.60 -6.36 -8.88
CA PHE A 147 22.10 -6.28 -7.52
C PHE A 147 21.13 -6.86 -6.50
N TRP A 148 21.67 -7.21 -5.33
CA TRP A 148 20.91 -7.53 -4.14
C TRP A 148 20.47 -6.27 -3.42
N ARG A 149 19.30 -6.33 -2.81
CA ARG A 149 18.78 -5.25 -1.98
C ARG A 149 17.96 -5.77 -0.80
N ILE A 150 18.07 -5.02 0.29
CA ILE A 150 17.33 -5.22 1.54
C ILE A 150 16.85 -3.84 1.98
N TYR A 151 15.54 -3.63 1.93
CA TYR A 151 14.89 -2.39 2.31
C TYR A 151 14.01 -2.67 3.52
N THR A 152 14.15 -1.87 4.57
CA THR A 152 13.34 -2.02 5.78
C THR A 152 12.87 -0.65 6.21
N GLY A 153 11.70 -0.57 6.84
CA GLY A 153 11.19 0.73 7.22
C GLY A 153 9.83 0.70 7.86
N PHE A 154 9.16 1.83 7.73
CA PHE A 154 7.85 2.08 8.27
C PHE A 154 6.94 2.55 7.16
N LYS A 155 5.68 2.12 7.18
CA LYS A 155 4.67 2.53 6.22
C LYS A 155 3.44 3.02 6.94
N VAL A 156 3.01 4.24 6.59
CA VAL A 156 1.73 4.81 7.02
C VAL A 156 0.75 4.71 5.87
N GLY A 157 -0.50 4.40 6.16
CA GLY A 157 -1.59 4.29 5.21
C GLY A 157 -2.81 5.06 5.69
N TYR A 158 -3.51 5.71 4.77
CA TYR A 158 -4.82 6.29 5.00
C TYR A 158 -5.86 5.58 4.13
N VAL A 159 -6.76 4.83 4.75
CA VAL A 159 -7.92 4.20 4.12
C VAL A 159 -8.92 5.31 3.79
N PHE A 160 -8.97 5.68 2.51
CA PHE A 160 -9.89 6.72 2.04
C PHE A 160 -11.23 6.14 1.59
N TYR A 161 -11.30 4.82 1.38
CA TYR A 161 -12.53 4.13 1.05
C TYR A 161 -12.46 2.67 1.52
N ASP A 162 -13.48 2.24 2.24
CA ASP A 162 -13.73 0.84 2.57
C ASP A 162 -15.13 0.41 2.11
N GLN A 163 -15.30 -0.89 1.94
CA GLN A 163 -16.57 -1.43 1.49
C GLN A 163 -16.74 -2.90 1.90
N SER A 164 -17.88 -3.18 2.53
CA SER A 164 -18.36 -4.52 2.84
C SER A 164 -19.48 -4.91 1.88
N LYS A 165 -19.36 -6.08 1.25
CA LYS A 165 -20.36 -6.63 0.32
C LYS A 165 -20.79 -8.01 0.78
N LEU A 166 -22.08 -8.15 1.04
CA LEU A 166 -22.75 -9.43 1.27
C LEU A 166 -23.71 -9.72 0.12
N ARG A 167 -23.75 -10.96 -0.36
CA ARG A 167 -24.83 -11.47 -1.20
C ARG A 167 -25.34 -12.78 -0.63
N SER A 168 -26.62 -12.83 -0.31
CA SER A 168 -27.35 -14.04 0.02
C SER A 168 -28.57 -14.22 -0.87
N ASP A 169 -29.22 -15.36 -0.71
CA ASP A 169 -30.55 -15.66 -1.23
C ASP A 169 -31.64 -14.72 -0.68
N LEU A 170 -31.53 -14.29 0.58
CA LEU A 170 -32.50 -13.39 1.21
C LEU A 170 -32.27 -11.91 0.85
N LYS A 171 -31.02 -11.44 0.84
CA LYS A 171 -30.71 -10.02 0.59
C LYS A 171 -29.27 -9.77 0.11
N ASN A 172 -29.09 -8.61 -0.51
CA ASN A 172 -27.78 -8.08 -0.88
C ASN A 172 -27.48 -6.84 -0.04
N LEU A 173 -26.34 -6.84 0.66
CA LEU A 173 -25.88 -5.69 1.45
C LEU A 173 -24.62 -5.10 0.84
N LYS A 174 -24.56 -3.78 0.80
CA LYS A 174 -23.37 -3.02 0.43
C LYS A 174 -23.24 -1.84 1.38
N ILE A 175 -22.25 -1.91 2.26
CA ILE A 175 -21.90 -0.83 3.19
C ILE A 175 -20.57 -0.26 2.73
N SER A 176 -20.47 1.06 2.70
CA SER A 176 -19.27 1.79 2.29
C SER A 176 -18.91 2.81 3.36
N ASN A 177 -17.62 3.06 3.57
CA ASN A 177 -17.11 4.03 4.54
C ASN A 177 -17.64 3.81 5.95
N ASN A 178 -17.54 2.59 6.46
CA ASN A 178 -18.00 2.26 7.80
C ASN A 178 -17.09 2.94 8.85
N SER A 179 -17.69 3.76 9.71
CA SER A 179 -17.00 4.60 10.69
C SER A 179 -16.27 3.84 11.81
N ASP A 180 -16.59 2.57 12.01
CA ASP A 180 -15.97 1.74 13.06
C ASP A 180 -14.59 1.21 12.61
N PHE A 181 -14.27 1.30 11.33
CA PHE A 181 -12.95 0.91 10.82
C PHE A 181 -11.92 2.02 10.98
N ASN A 182 -10.70 1.63 11.36
CA ASN A 182 -9.60 2.57 11.49
C ASN A 182 -9.13 3.05 10.11
N SER A 183 -9.29 4.36 9.86
CA SER A 183 -8.82 4.99 8.63
C SER A 183 -7.30 5.09 8.56
N TRP A 184 -6.61 5.20 9.70
CA TRP A 184 -5.15 5.25 9.73
C TRP A 184 -4.60 3.85 9.96
N GLN A 185 -3.65 3.45 9.13
CA GLN A 185 -2.95 2.18 9.24
C GLN A 185 -1.46 2.45 9.30
N TYR A 186 -0.73 1.72 10.13
CA TYR A 186 0.72 1.86 10.15
C TYR A 186 1.39 0.56 10.54
N GLY A 187 2.65 0.42 10.13
CA GLY A 187 3.37 -0.82 10.35
C GLY A 187 4.79 -0.81 9.84
N ILE A 188 5.48 -1.91 10.09
CA ILE A 188 6.86 -2.11 9.65
C ILE A 188 6.89 -2.85 8.31
N THR A 189 7.86 -2.50 7.47
CA THR A 189 8.09 -3.12 6.17
C THR A 189 9.47 -3.77 6.11
N LEU A 190 9.55 -4.87 5.38
CA LEU A 190 10.79 -5.51 4.97
C LEU A 190 10.64 -6.01 3.54
N SER A 191 11.58 -5.64 2.68
CA SER A 191 11.68 -6.09 1.30
C SER A 191 13.08 -6.64 1.06
N ALA A 192 13.19 -7.81 0.44
CA ALA A 192 14.47 -8.36 0.02
C ALA A 192 14.35 -8.93 -1.39
N GLY A 193 15.35 -8.70 -2.23
CA GLY A 193 15.26 -9.09 -3.62
C GLY A 193 16.56 -8.98 -4.40
N TYR A 194 16.52 -9.52 -5.61
CA TYR A 194 17.59 -9.47 -6.59
C TYR A 194 17.04 -9.01 -7.94
N ASN A 195 17.71 -8.02 -8.54
CA ASN A 195 17.37 -7.46 -9.84
C ASN A 195 15.90 -7.01 -9.99
N THR A 196 15.00 -7.73 -10.66
CA THR A 196 13.62 -7.25 -10.85
C THR A 196 12.69 -7.70 -9.71
N TRP A 197 13.00 -8.83 -9.08
CA TRP A 197 12.07 -9.50 -8.17
C TRP A 197 12.36 -9.17 -6.70
N ASN A 198 11.30 -8.94 -5.94
CA ASN A 198 11.35 -8.65 -4.50
C ASN A 198 10.31 -9.49 -3.76
N PHE A 199 10.72 -10.03 -2.63
CA PHE A 199 9.81 -10.49 -1.60
C PHE A 199 9.53 -9.31 -0.68
N HIS A 200 8.25 -9.05 -0.42
CA HIS A 200 7.80 -7.94 0.41
C HIS A 200 6.97 -8.48 1.59
N PHE A 201 7.28 -7.96 2.77
CA PHE A 201 6.58 -8.23 4.00
C PHE A 201 6.16 -6.90 4.64
N PHE A 202 4.90 -6.83 5.05
CA PHE A 202 4.35 -5.70 5.78
C PHE A 202 3.59 -6.23 6.99
N TYR A 203 3.98 -5.77 8.17
CA TYR A 203 3.32 -6.11 9.41
C TYR A 203 2.62 -4.87 9.98
N ARG A 204 1.28 -4.88 9.89
CA ARG A 204 0.43 -3.81 10.39
C ARG A 204 0.34 -3.88 11.92
N LEU A 205 0.51 -2.74 12.57
CA LEU A 205 0.55 -2.62 14.03
C LEU A 205 -0.81 -2.27 14.64
N ASN A 206 -1.79 -1.87 13.82
CA ASN A 206 -3.13 -1.47 14.23
C ASN A 206 -4.24 -1.95 13.26
#